data_AF-A0A1R2BDA4-F1
#
_entry.id   AF-A0A1R2BDA4-F1
#
_cell.length_a   1.000
_cell.length_b   1.000
_cell.length_c   1.000
_cell.angle_alpha   90.00
_cell.angle_beta   90.00
_cell.angle_gamma   90.00
#
_symmetry.space_group_name_H-M   'P 1'
#
loop_
_entity.id
_entity.type
_entity.pdbx_description
1 polymer ?
#
loop_
_entity_poly.entity_id
_entity_poly.type
_entity_poly.pdbx_seq_one_letter_code
_entity_poly.pdbx_strand_id
1 'polypeptide(L)'
;MGCSESREIPKVNHQKSKSVNENEGSALYLCAQAERNLQISQFPSEDLDNYFHRYSYAEELTIENLNKVSHIIGFDTLSKETFYAQFIINKLAVRQSLILNSRRICTLSIILGRSDESEKLRLLFKNYDLDANKNLDKKEILLLIDDVLWVFLYAIPQYAKSLEPQNSILNDGVTKMANAHEYIKSELFSRFLDKETSVTIESYMKKFGKKDLKIILYPNRIRHFALEVMDKMLMKEKDCEDEKKRKEKEKEKEKIEIESVNSDKPTTDNDEEENKKDKKNNRRTRRK
;
A
#
# COMPACT_ATOMS: atom_id res chain seq x y z
N MET A 1 -47.45 -51.29 30.43
CA MET A 1 -46.51 -51.33 29.30
C MET A 1 -46.31 -49.91 28.81
N GLY A 2 -45.15 -49.32 29.08
CA GLY A 2 -44.82 -47.95 28.71
C GLY A 2 -43.30 -47.83 28.71
N CYS A 3 -42.70 -47.87 27.52
CA CYS A 3 -41.26 -47.87 27.31
C CYS A 3 -40.69 -46.47 27.59
N SER A 4 -39.70 -46.42 28.47
CA SER A 4 -38.92 -45.23 28.80
C SER A 4 -37.74 -45.13 27.83
N GLU A 5 -37.78 -44.17 26.90
CA GLU A 5 -36.63 -43.85 26.05
C GLU A 5 -35.69 -42.89 26.78
N SER A 6 -34.61 -43.44 27.34
CA SER A 6 -33.47 -42.68 27.86
C SER A 6 -32.65 -42.13 26.70
N ARG A 7 -32.64 -40.81 26.52
CA ARG A 7 -31.71 -40.13 25.60
C ARG A 7 -30.36 -39.95 26.27
N GLU A 8 -29.32 -40.57 25.71
CA GLU A 8 -27.93 -40.34 26.08
C GLU A 8 -27.50 -38.91 25.67
N ILE A 9 -27.01 -38.15 26.65
CA ILE A 9 -26.43 -36.82 26.43
C ILE A 9 -25.00 -37.01 25.91
N PRO A 10 -24.64 -36.49 24.73
CA PRO A 10 -23.26 -36.58 24.24
C PRO A 10 -22.33 -35.76 25.14
N LYS A 11 -21.26 -36.40 25.63
CA LYS A 11 -20.18 -35.74 26.36
C LYS A 11 -19.52 -34.70 25.46
N VAL A 12 -19.70 -33.43 25.80
CA VAL A 12 -19.00 -32.31 25.16
C VAL A 12 -17.52 -32.44 25.47
N ASN A 13 -16.75 -32.81 24.46
CA ASN A 13 -15.29 -32.85 24.50
C ASN A 13 -14.78 -31.40 24.66
N HIS A 14 -14.23 -31.07 25.83
CA HIS A 14 -13.39 -29.89 26.01
C HIS A 14 -12.06 -30.09 25.28
N GLN A 15 -12.07 -29.82 23.97
CA GLN A 15 -10.85 -29.63 23.21
C GLN A 15 -10.25 -28.27 23.56
N LYS A 16 -9.16 -28.34 24.33
CA LYS A 16 -7.96 -27.48 24.31
C LYS A 16 -8.18 -26.07 23.77
N SER A 17 -8.24 -25.12 24.72
CA SER A 17 -7.94 -23.71 24.52
C SER A 17 -6.73 -23.53 23.59
N LYS A 18 -7.00 -22.99 22.40
CA LYS A 18 -5.98 -22.51 21.47
C LYS A 18 -5.14 -21.44 22.15
N SER A 19 -3.82 -21.56 21.96
CA SER A 19 -2.81 -20.54 22.24
C SER A 19 -3.31 -19.14 21.84
N VAL A 20 -3.37 -18.23 22.81
CA VAL A 20 -3.60 -16.80 22.57
C VAL A 20 -2.49 -16.28 21.66
N ASN A 21 -2.92 -15.56 20.62
CA ASN A 21 -2.23 -15.34 19.35
C ASN A 21 -0.95 -14.50 19.45
N GLU A 22 0.18 -15.00 18.96
CA GLU A 22 1.38 -14.21 18.67
C GLU A 22 1.16 -13.11 17.60
N ASN A 23 -0.01 -13.09 16.94
CA ASN A 23 -0.35 -12.16 15.87
C ASN A 23 -1.16 -10.92 16.28
N GLU A 24 -1.63 -10.82 17.53
CA GLU A 24 -2.51 -9.72 17.98
C GLU A 24 -1.82 -8.34 18.02
N GLY A 25 -0.49 -8.28 18.00
CA GLY A 25 0.28 -7.03 17.91
C GLY A 25 0.70 -6.62 16.49
N SER A 26 0.41 -7.43 15.47
CA SER A 26 0.88 -7.14 14.10
C SER A 26 0.12 -5.98 13.47
N ALA A 27 0.79 -5.17 12.64
CA ALA A 27 0.15 -4.11 11.88
C ALA A 27 -1.02 -4.64 11.01
N LEU A 28 -0.87 -5.85 10.45
CA LEU A 28 -1.91 -6.52 9.67
C LEU A 28 -3.18 -6.78 10.48
N TYR A 29 -3.03 -7.27 11.72
CA TYR A 29 -4.15 -7.54 12.62
C TYR A 29 -4.89 -6.25 12.99
N LEU A 30 -4.15 -5.19 13.32
CA LEU A 30 -4.73 -3.89 13.69
C LEU A 30 -5.47 -3.24 12.52
N CYS A 31 -4.94 -3.33 11.30
CA CYS A 31 -5.68 -2.92 10.09
C CYS A 31 -6.97 -3.73 9.90
N ALA A 32 -6.93 -5.05 10.12
CA ALA A 32 -8.12 -5.90 10.03
C ALA A 32 -9.15 -5.62 11.13
N GLN A 33 -8.72 -5.13 12.31
CA GLN A 33 -9.62 -4.63 13.35
C GLN A 33 -10.26 -3.30 12.92
N ALA A 34 -9.49 -2.39 12.34
CA ALA A 34 -10.00 -1.13 11.80
C ALA A 34 -11.07 -1.37 10.71
N GLU A 35 -10.86 -2.34 9.81
CA GLU A 35 -11.87 -2.75 8.82
C GLU A 35 -13.16 -3.26 9.47
N ARG A 36 -13.04 -4.12 10.49
CA ARG A 36 -14.20 -4.62 11.24
C ARG A 36 -14.96 -3.51 11.96
N ASN A 37 -14.23 -2.52 12.49
CA ASN A 37 -14.80 -1.35 13.14
C ASN A 37 -15.61 -0.47 12.18
N LEU A 38 -15.39 -0.54 10.86
CA LEU A 38 -16.21 0.16 9.86
C LEU A 38 -17.55 -0.53 9.60
N GLN A 39 -17.69 -1.82 9.92
CA GLN A 39 -18.92 -2.60 9.75
C GLN A 39 -19.49 -2.67 8.32
N ILE A 40 -18.74 -2.25 7.31
CA ILE A 40 -19.17 -2.24 5.90
C ILE A 40 -19.55 -3.65 5.40
N SER A 41 -18.89 -4.69 5.93
CA SER A 41 -19.16 -6.08 5.57
C SER A 41 -20.53 -6.62 5.96
N GLN A 42 -21.31 -5.85 6.73
CA GLN A 42 -22.69 -6.20 7.08
C GLN A 42 -23.67 -5.96 5.92
N PHE A 43 -23.29 -5.12 4.95
CA PHE A 43 -24.17 -4.66 3.88
C PHE A 43 -23.77 -5.32 2.53
N PRO A 44 -24.75 -5.61 1.64
CA PRO A 44 -24.46 -6.07 0.29
C PRO A 44 -23.62 -5.06 -0.49
N SER A 45 -22.62 -5.53 -1.23
CA SER A 45 -21.76 -4.65 -2.04
C SER A 45 -22.56 -3.90 -3.10
N GLU A 46 -23.50 -4.56 -3.78
CA GLU A 46 -24.38 -3.95 -4.79
C GLU A 46 -25.23 -2.81 -4.21
N ASP A 47 -25.81 -2.97 -3.01
CA ASP A 47 -26.59 -1.92 -2.37
C ASP A 47 -25.73 -0.70 -2.07
N LEU A 48 -24.56 -0.91 -1.44
CA LEU A 48 -23.63 0.17 -1.14
C LEU A 48 -23.23 0.92 -2.42
N ASP A 49 -22.82 0.20 -3.46
CA ASP A 49 -22.43 0.76 -4.75
C ASP A 49 -23.56 1.61 -5.37
N ASN A 50 -24.77 1.06 -5.44
CA ASN A 50 -25.94 1.74 -6.00
C ASN A 50 -26.28 3.03 -5.26
N TYR A 51 -26.25 3.03 -3.92
CA TYR A 51 -26.54 4.22 -3.13
C TYR A 51 -25.44 5.26 -3.25
N PHE A 52 -24.16 4.88 -3.17
CA PHE A 52 -23.07 5.85 -3.35
C PHE A 52 -23.09 6.47 -4.74
N HIS A 53 -23.32 5.69 -5.80
CA HIS A 53 -23.48 6.23 -7.15
C HIS A 53 -24.68 7.18 -7.25
N ARG A 54 -25.86 6.78 -6.75
CA ARG A 54 -27.10 7.58 -6.81
C ARG A 54 -26.97 8.96 -6.16
N TYR A 55 -26.18 9.06 -5.08
CA TYR A 55 -25.99 10.30 -4.33
C TYR A 55 -24.68 11.04 -4.67
N SER A 56 -23.91 10.51 -5.61
CA SER A 56 -22.71 11.16 -6.16
C SER A 56 -23.01 11.85 -7.49
N TYR A 57 -22.24 12.88 -7.82
CA TYR A 57 -22.27 13.54 -9.12
C TYR A 57 -20.85 13.70 -9.62
N ALA A 58 -20.54 13.20 -10.82
CA ALA A 58 -19.19 13.27 -11.40
C ALA A 58 -18.08 12.78 -10.44
N GLU A 59 -18.31 11.63 -9.79
CA GLU A 59 -17.41 11.04 -8.78
C GLU A 59 -17.22 11.88 -7.50
N GLU A 60 -18.01 12.93 -7.32
CA GLU A 60 -18.01 13.80 -6.14
C GLU A 60 -19.19 13.45 -5.22
N LEU A 61 -18.91 13.32 -3.92
CA LEU A 61 -19.92 13.13 -2.88
C LEU A 61 -19.76 14.23 -1.82
N THR A 62 -20.85 14.91 -1.46
CA THR A 62 -20.83 15.86 -0.34
C THR A 62 -21.00 15.14 0.99
N ILE A 63 -20.55 15.74 2.10
CA ILE A 63 -20.80 15.21 3.46
C ILE A 63 -22.30 15.01 3.73
N GLU A 64 -23.14 15.93 3.27
CA GLU A 64 -24.60 15.83 3.39
C GLU A 64 -25.14 14.59 2.66
N ASN A 65 -24.65 14.31 1.45
CA ASN A 65 -25.07 13.14 0.70
C ASN A 65 -24.50 11.84 1.26
N LEU A 66 -23.27 11.86 1.80
CA LEU A 66 -22.73 10.74 2.57
C LEU A 66 -23.62 10.42 3.78
N ASN A 67 -24.06 11.43 4.53
CA ASN A 67 -24.96 11.24 5.68
C ASN A 67 -26.34 10.72 5.27
N LYS A 68 -26.88 11.13 4.11
CA LYS A 68 -28.11 10.56 3.56
C LYS A 68 -27.94 9.07 3.24
N VAL A 69 -26.85 8.70 2.57
CA VAL A 69 -26.54 7.29 2.25
C VAL A 69 -26.38 6.46 3.53
N SER A 70 -25.65 6.99 4.51
CA SER A 70 -25.51 6.41 5.85
C SER A 70 -26.84 6.17 6.54
N HIS A 71 -27.74 7.15 6.52
CA HIS A 71 -29.07 7.03 7.11
C HIS A 71 -29.93 5.96 6.42
N ILE A 72 -29.86 5.88 5.09
CA ILE A 72 -30.65 4.92 4.30
C ILE A 72 -30.16 3.48 4.52
N ILE A 73 -28.85 3.26 4.46
CA ILE A 73 -28.25 1.92 4.58
C ILE A 73 -28.15 1.48 6.04
N GLY A 74 -27.98 2.43 6.95
CA GLY A 74 -27.83 2.18 8.39
C GLY A 74 -26.39 1.94 8.85
N PHE A 75 -25.37 2.46 8.14
CA PHE A 75 -23.99 2.47 8.66
C PHE A 75 -23.66 3.83 9.28
N ASP A 76 -22.82 3.85 10.31
CA ASP A 76 -22.53 5.06 11.09
C ASP A 76 -21.36 5.87 10.50
N THR A 77 -21.66 6.97 9.80
CA THR A 77 -20.62 7.90 9.31
C THR A 77 -20.11 8.85 10.37
N LEU A 78 -20.95 9.20 11.35
CA LEU A 78 -20.63 10.22 12.35
C LEU A 78 -19.54 9.74 13.30
N SER A 79 -19.64 8.51 13.82
CA SER A 79 -18.55 7.95 14.65
C SER A 79 -17.28 7.63 13.87
N LYS A 80 -17.36 7.66 12.53
CA LYS A 80 -16.28 7.34 11.59
C LYS A 80 -15.82 8.55 10.80
N GLU A 81 -16.10 9.76 11.28
CA GLU A 81 -15.74 11.01 10.60
C GLU A 81 -14.24 11.07 10.26
N THR A 82 -13.37 10.66 11.18
CA THR A 82 -11.91 10.63 10.97
C THR A 82 -11.48 9.72 9.83
N PHE A 83 -12.24 8.66 9.55
CA PHE A 83 -12.00 7.79 8.40
C PHE A 83 -12.46 8.46 7.10
N TYR A 84 -13.71 8.94 7.05
CA TYR A 84 -14.28 9.53 5.83
C TYR A 84 -13.62 10.86 5.46
N ALA A 85 -13.08 11.61 6.42
CA ALA A 85 -12.30 12.82 6.17
C ALA A 85 -11.07 12.58 5.28
N GLN A 86 -10.55 11.36 5.22
CA GLN A 86 -9.41 11.00 4.36
C GLN A 86 -9.77 10.98 2.87
N PHE A 87 -11.06 10.89 2.53
CA PHE A 87 -11.54 10.84 1.14
C PHE A 87 -11.77 12.23 0.53
N ILE A 88 -11.52 13.31 1.28
CA ILE A 88 -11.72 14.69 0.81
C ILE A 88 -10.67 15.03 -0.27
N ILE A 89 -11.11 15.42 -1.47
CA ILE A 89 -10.25 15.66 -2.64
C ILE A 89 -10.05 17.13 -3.01
N ASN A 90 -11.00 18.01 -2.67
CA ASN A 90 -10.92 19.42 -3.02
C ASN A 90 -11.27 20.30 -1.83
N LYS A 91 -10.32 21.16 -1.46
CA LYS A 91 -10.53 22.35 -0.61
C LYS A 91 -10.54 23.60 -1.48
N LEU A 92 -11.20 23.57 -2.65
CA LEU A 92 -11.30 24.76 -3.49
C LEU A 92 -12.12 25.80 -2.72
N ALA A 93 -11.46 26.85 -2.24
CA ALA A 93 -12.03 27.91 -1.38
C ALA A 93 -13.32 28.55 -1.92
N VAL A 94 -13.60 28.39 -3.21
CA VAL A 94 -14.80 28.91 -3.89
C VAL A 94 -16.06 28.09 -3.56
N ARG A 95 -15.91 26.79 -3.29
CA ARG A 95 -17.00 25.92 -2.81
C ARG A 95 -16.76 25.68 -1.32
N GLN A 96 -17.58 26.27 -0.46
CA GLN A 96 -17.49 26.04 1.00
C GLN A 96 -17.83 24.59 1.41
N SER A 97 -18.21 23.74 0.46
CA SER A 97 -18.54 22.34 0.71
C SER A 97 -17.29 21.44 0.61
N LEU A 98 -17.13 20.58 1.63
CA LEU A 98 -16.17 19.48 1.59
C LEU A 98 -16.67 18.41 0.61
N ILE A 99 -15.84 18.08 -0.38
CA ILE A 99 -16.13 17.11 -1.42
C ILE A 99 -15.25 15.87 -1.25
N LEU A 100 -15.88 14.71 -1.17
CA LEU A 100 -15.26 13.40 -1.08
C LEU A 100 -15.19 12.74 -2.46
N ASN A 101 -14.15 11.93 -2.67
CA ASN A 101 -14.04 11.06 -3.83
C ASN A 101 -14.98 9.86 -3.68
N SER A 102 -16.11 9.87 -4.40
CA SER A 102 -17.09 8.80 -4.32
C SER A 102 -16.56 7.49 -4.91
N ARG A 103 -15.75 7.53 -5.98
CA ARG A 103 -15.19 6.34 -6.62
C ARG A 103 -14.32 5.51 -5.66
N ARG A 104 -13.51 6.17 -4.82
CA ARG A 104 -12.74 5.51 -3.75
C ARG A 104 -13.63 4.93 -2.66
N ILE A 105 -14.72 5.61 -2.32
CA ILE A 105 -15.72 5.10 -1.35
C ILE A 105 -16.46 3.89 -1.93
N CYS A 106 -16.85 3.92 -3.21
CA CYS A 106 -17.43 2.77 -3.91
C CYS A 106 -16.44 1.60 -3.91
N THR A 107 -15.17 1.84 -4.23
CA THR A 107 -14.12 0.80 -4.21
C THR A 107 -13.98 0.12 -2.86
N LEU A 108 -13.91 0.91 -1.77
CA LEU A 108 -13.94 0.40 -0.40
C LEU A 108 -15.19 -0.46 -0.16
N SER A 109 -16.34 0.06 -0.54
CA SER A 109 -17.65 -0.56 -0.30
C SER A 109 -17.84 -1.86 -1.08
N ILE A 110 -17.40 -1.91 -2.33
CA ILE A 110 -17.44 -3.10 -3.16
C ILE A 110 -16.58 -4.21 -2.54
N ILE A 111 -15.33 -3.88 -2.16
CA ILE A 111 -14.37 -4.88 -1.70
C ILE A 111 -14.65 -5.34 -0.27
N LEU A 112 -15.01 -4.44 0.65
CA LEU A 112 -15.32 -4.81 2.04
C LEU A 112 -16.76 -5.28 2.24
N GLY A 113 -17.68 -4.89 1.35
CA GLY A 113 -19.07 -5.31 1.38
C GLY A 113 -19.25 -6.82 1.20
N ARG A 114 -20.45 -7.28 1.53
CA ARG A 114 -20.86 -8.67 1.42
C ARG A 114 -21.26 -8.99 0.00
N SER A 115 -20.43 -9.74 -0.69
CA SER A 115 -20.65 -10.24 -2.05
C SER A 115 -19.66 -11.35 -2.36
N ASP A 116 -19.94 -12.14 -3.39
CA ASP A 116 -18.98 -13.09 -3.91
C ASP A 116 -17.90 -12.40 -4.79
N GLU A 117 -16.83 -13.13 -5.12
CA GLU A 117 -15.75 -12.56 -5.93
C GLU A 117 -16.20 -12.11 -7.32
N SER A 118 -17.12 -12.83 -7.94
CA SER A 118 -17.59 -12.54 -9.30
C SER A 118 -18.39 -11.23 -9.32
N GLU A 119 -19.24 -11.02 -8.33
CA GLU A 119 -19.99 -9.79 -8.12
C GLU A 119 -19.04 -8.62 -7.84
N LYS A 120 -18.06 -8.77 -6.95
CA LYS A 120 -17.04 -7.73 -6.67
C LYS A 120 -16.32 -7.27 -7.93
N LEU A 121 -15.93 -8.23 -8.77
CA LEU A 121 -15.24 -7.94 -10.02
C LEU A 121 -16.13 -7.19 -11.01
N ARG A 122 -17.41 -7.58 -11.13
CA ARG A 122 -18.36 -6.87 -11.99
C ARG A 122 -18.61 -5.44 -11.51
N LEU A 123 -18.80 -5.26 -10.21
CA LEU A 123 -19.01 -3.94 -9.60
C LEU A 123 -17.76 -3.06 -9.76
N LEU A 124 -16.56 -3.59 -9.48
CA LEU A 124 -15.31 -2.86 -9.70
C LEU A 124 -15.14 -2.48 -11.17
N PHE A 125 -15.40 -3.39 -12.10
CA PHE A 125 -15.32 -3.08 -13.53
C PHE A 125 -16.25 -1.91 -13.88
N LYS A 126 -17.52 -1.97 -13.46
CA LYS A 126 -18.51 -0.92 -13.72
C LYS A 126 -18.13 0.42 -13.08
N ASN A 127 -17.56 0.41 -11.88
CA ASN A 127 -17.12 1.63 -11.19
C ASN A 127 -15.94 2.33 -11.88
N TYR A 128 -15.21 1.64 -12.76
CA TYR A 128 -14.05 2.18 -13.49
C TYR A 128 -14.24 2.29 -15.01
N ASP A 129 -15.35 1.79 -15.56
CA ASP A 129 -15.77 1.99 -16.96
C ASP A 129 -16.43 3.38 -17.06
N LEU A 130 -15.61 4.42 -17.07
CA LEU A 130 -16.01 5.81 -16.86
C LEU A 130 -16.83 6.36 -18.03
N ASP A 131 -16.59 5.83 -19.23
CA ASP A 131 -17.33 6.19 -20.44
C ASP A 131 -18.45 5.18 -20.78
N ALA A 132 -18.67 4.17 -19.94
CA ALA A 132 -19.67 3.12 -20.09
C ALA A 132 -19.58 2.36 -21.43
N ASN A 133 -18.37 2.24 -21.98
CA ASN A 133 -18.13 1.58 -23.27
C ASN A 133 -17.98 0.04 -23.14
N LYS A 134 -18.04 -0.49 -21.91
CA LYS A 134 -17.86 -1.91 -21.54
C LYS A 134 -16.43 -2.43 -21.70
N ASN A 135 -15.45 -1.54 -21.66
CA ASN A 135 -14.02 -1.84 -21.65
C ASN A 135 -13.32 -0.91 -20.69
N LEU A 136 -12.26 -1.40 -20.05
CA LEU A 136 -11.35 -0.56 -19.28
C LEU A 136 -10.12 -0.25 -20.11
N ASP A 137 -9.90 1.03 -20.37
CA ASP A 137 -8.69 1.52 -21.02
C ASP A 137 -7.50 1.53 -20.03
N LYS A 138 -6.33 1.91 -20.55
CA LYS A 138 -5.10 2.00 -19.77
C LYS A 138 -5.22 2.92 -18.54
N LYS A 139 -5.92 4.06 -18.67
CA LYS A 139 -6.08 5.04 -17.59
C LYS A 139 -7.05 4.51 -16.54
N GLU A 140 -8.15 3.90 -16.95
CA GLU A 140 -9.16 3.32 -16.07
C GLU A 140 -8.58 2.17 -15.24
N ILE A 141 -7.79 1.28 -15.84
CA ILE A 141 -7.05 0.24 -15.11
C ILE A 141 -6.06 0.85 -14.11
N LEU A 142 -5.35 1.91 -14.51
CA LEU A 142 -4.43 2.59 -13.60
C LEU A 142 -5.15 3.21 -12.41
N LEU A 143 -6.31 3.85 -12.64
CA LEU A 143 -7.15 4.42 -11.59
C LEU A 143 -7.70 3.34 -10.66
N LEU A 144 -8.15 2.21 -11.20
CA LEU A 144 -8.62 1.06 -10.41
C LEU A 144 -7.55 0.57 -9.44
N ILE A 145 -6.34 0.32 -9.96
CA ILE A 145 -5.23 -0.16 -9.14
C ILE A 145 -4.84 0.89 -8.11
N ASP A 146 -4.72 2.16 -8.52
CA ASP A 146 -4.35 3.26 -7.63
C ASP A 146 -5.34 3.43 -6.47
N ASP A 147 -6.64 3.43 -6.75
CA ASP A 147 -7.65 3.62 -5.73
C ASP A 147 -7.77 2.41 -4.79
N VAL A 148 -7.66 1.18 -5.30
CA VAL A 148 -7.60 -0.02 -4.44
C VAL A 148 -6.40 0.05 -3.50
N LEU A 149 -5.21 0.36 -4.03
CA LEU A 149 -4.00 0.47 -3.22
C LEU A 149 -4.10 1.62 -2.23
N TRP A 150 -4.61 2.77 -2.64
CA TRP A 150 -4.84 3.91 -1.75
C TRP A 150 -5.80 3.54 -0.61
N VAL A 151 -6.90 2.84 -0.89
CA VAL A 151 -7.83 2.42 0.17
C VAL A 151 -7.15 1.47 1.17
N PHE A 152 -6.45 0.44 0.70
CA PHE A 152 -5.98 -0.64 1.58
C PHE A 152 -4.55 -0.49 2.11
N LEU A 153 -3.73 0.36 1.49
CA LEU A 153 -2.37 0.68 1.94
C LEU A 153 -2.26 2.07 2.57
N TYR A 154 -3.24 2.95 2.35
CA TYR A 154 -3.28 4.28 2.98
C TYR A 154 -4.50 4.47 3.88
N ALA A 155 -5.72 4.51 3.35
CA ALA A 155 -6.88 4.96 4.13
C ALA A 155 -7.18 4.07 5.36
N ILE A 156 -7.22 2.75 5.16
CA ILE A 156 -7.43 1.78 6.25
C ILE A 156 -6.25 1.80 7.25
N PRO A 157 -4.97 1.70 6.83
CA PRO A 157 -3.85 1.80 7.77
C PRO A 157 -3.79 3.12 8.54
N GLN A 158 -4.08 4.26 7.92
CA GLN A 158 -4.13 5.55 8.61
C GLN A 158 -5.29 5.60 9.62
N TYR A 159 -6.43 4.99 9.30
CA TYR A 159 -7.52 4.86 10.27
C TYR A 159 -7.13 3.99 11.45
N ALA A 160 -6.51 2.83 11.21
CA ALA A 160 -5.97 1.99 12.28
C ALA A 160 -5.00 2.77 13.17
N LYS A 161 -4.10 3.56 12.57
CA LYS A 161 -3.17 4.44 13.29
C LYS A 161 -3.90 5.51 14.11
N SER A 162 -5.01 6.04 13.63
CA SER A 162 -5.81 7.01 14.40
C SER A 162 -6.49 6.38 15.62
N LEU A 163 -6.78 5.08 15.58
CA LEU A 163 -7.33 4.32 16.70
C LEU A 163 -6.24 3.93 17.73
N GLU A 164 -5.02 3.67 17.26
CA GLU A 164 -3.89 3.18 18.07
C GLU A 164 -2.60 4.01 17.84
N PRO A 165 -2.58 5.32 18.14
CA PRO A 165 -1.51 6.24 17.71
C PRO A 165 -0.14 5.95 18.33
N GLN A 166 -0.11 5.34 19.52
CA GLN A 166 1.12 5.03 20.24
C GLN A 166 1.73 3.67 19.85
N ASN A 167 1.07 2.90 18.97
CA ASN A 167 1.57 1.60 18.56
C ASN A 167 2.69 1.75 17.52
N SER A 168 3.93 1.55 17.95
CA SER A 168 5.12 1.69 17.09
C SER A 168 5.16 0.68 15.94
N ILE A 169 4.70 -0.55 16.16
CA ILE A 169 4.66 -1.62 15.15
C ILE A 169 3.67 -1.24 14.03
N LEU A 170 2.50 -0.72 14.40
CA LEU A 170 1.53 -0.21 13.44
C LEU A 170 2.08 0.99 12.67
N ASN A 171 2.71 1.93 13.37
CA ASN A 171 3.29 3.12 12.75
C ASN A 171 4.38 2.79 11.71
N ASP A 172 5.28 1.84 12.03
CA ASP A 172 6.27 1.30 11.08
C ASP A 172 5.57 0.61 9.91
N GLY A 173 4.60 -0.27 10.19
CA GLY A 173 3.84 -0.99 9.17
C GLY A 173 3.10 -0.07 8.20
N VAL A 174 2.43 0.97 8.70
CA VAL A 174 1.74 1.99 7.89
C VAL A 174 2.72 2.71 6.98
N THR A 175 3.91 3.07 7.50
CA THR A 175 4.95 3.75 6.72
C THR A 175 5.48 2.84 5.62
N LYS A 176 5.76 1.57 5.93
CA LYS A 176 6.16 0.56 4.94
C LYS A 176 5.09 0.36 3.86
N MET A 177 3.82 0.21 4.25
CA MET A 177 2.71 0.05 3.30
C MET A 177 2.59 1.24 2.34
N ALA A 178 2.73 2.46 2.85
CA ALA A 178 2.72 3.67 2.03
C ALA A 178 3.93 3.72 1.07
N ASN A 179 5.13 3.37 1.52
CA ASN A 179 6.33 3.37 0.69
C ASN A 179 6.29 2.30 -0.42
N ALA A 180 5.58 1.19 -0.21
CA ALA A 180 5.42 0.13 -1.20
C ALA A 180 4.45 0.48 -2.35
N HIS A 181 3.65 1.55 -2.19
CA HIS A 181 2.52 1.87 -3.06
C HIS A 181 2.89 1.92 -4.55
N GLU A 182 3.86 2.77 -4.93
CA GLU A 182 4.22 2.98 -6.34
C GLU A 182 4.84 1.74 -6.99
N TYR A 183 5.59 0.95 -6.21
CA TYR A 183 6.14 -0.31 -6.70
C TYR A 183 5.03 -1.33 -6.99
N ILE A 184 4.11 -1.54 -6.03
CA ILE A 184 3.01 -2.48 -6.20
C ILE A 184 2.09 -2.04 -7.33
N LYS A 185 1.82 -0.74 -7.45
CA LYS A 185 1.03 -0.16 -8.54
C LYS A 185 1.64 -0.50 -9.90
N SER A 186 2.94 -0.25 -10.06
CA SER A 186 3.67 -0.53 -11.31
C SER A 186 3.67 -2.02 -11.64
N GLU A 187 3.90 -2.87 -10.64
CA GLU A 187 3.92 -4.32 -10.76
C GLU A 187 2.56 -4.87 -11.20
N LEU A 188 1.48 -4.51 -10.48
CA LEU A 188 0.13 -4.94 -10.80
C LEU A 188 -0.30 -4.43 -12.18
N PHE A 189 -0.01 -3.17 -12.50
CA PHE A 189 -0.36 -2.57 -13.77
C PHE A 189 0.28 -3.29 -14.96
N SER A 190 1.58 -3.62 -14.84
CA SER A 190 2.31 -4.36 -15.88
C SER A 190 1.72 -5.76 -16.11
N ARG A 191 1.33 -6.45 -15.03
CA ARG A 191 0.69 -7.79 -15.07
C ARG A 191 -0.74 -7.75 -15.59
N PHE A 192 -1.45 -6.63 -15.39
CA PHE A 192 -2.84 -6.49 -15.78
C PHE A 192 -2.98 -6.34 -17.29
N LEU A 193 -2.27 -5.38 -17.90
CA LEU A 193 -2.44 -5.09 -19.32
C LEU A 193 -1.74 -6.10 -20.23
N ASP A 194 -0.57 -6.63 -19.86
CA ASP A 194 0.15 -7.66 -20.65
C ASP A 194 0.14 -7.39 -22.17
N LYS A 195 0.41 -6.14 -22.56
CA LYS A 195 0.41 -5.56 -23.93
C LYS A 195 -0.96 -5.18 -24.53
N GLU A 196 -2.07 -5.44 -23.86
CA GLU A 196 -3.40 -4.96 -24.27
C GLU A 196 -3.54 -3.44 -24.08
N THR A 197 -4.33 -2.80 -24.94
CA THR A 197 -4.65 -1.37 -24.83
C THR A 197 -5.92 -1.11 -24.03
N SER A 198 -6.83 -2.08 -24.01
CA SER A 198 -8.09 -2.08 -23.26
C SER A 198 -8.50 -3.50 -22.91
N VAL A 199 -9.38 -3.63 -21.91
CA VAL A 199 -9.80 -4.93 -21.35
C VAL A 199 -11.33 -4.99 -21.28
N THR A 200 -11.95 -5.94 -21.98
CA THR A 200 -13.40 -6.21 -21.86
C THR A 200 -13.74 -6.81 -20.50
N ILE A 201 -15.02 -6.83 -20.09
CA ILE A 201 -15.44 -7.50 -18.86
C ILE A 201 -15.06 -8.99 -18.82
N GLU A 202 -15.18 -9.71 -19.93
CA GLU A 202 -14.82 -11.13 -19.99
C GLU A 202 -13.30 -11.35 -19.81
N SER A 203 -12.50 -10.52 -20.49
CA SER A 203 -11.03 -10.55 -20.34
C SER A 203 -10.62 -10.16 -18.91
N TYR A 204 -11.25 -9.13 -18.35
CA TYR A 204 -11.05 -8.67 -16.99
C TYR A 204 -11.31 -9.80 -15.98
N MET A 205 -12.48 -10.43 -16.04
CA MET A 205 -12.84 -11.55 -15.17
C MET A 205 -11.85 -12.71 -15.29
N LYS A 206 -11.40 -13.04 -16.52
CA LYS A 206 -10.42 -14.09 -16.77
C LYS A 206 -9.05 -13.77 -16.17
N LYS A 207 -8.61 -12.49 -16.22
CA LYS A 207 -7.32 -12.05 -15.64
C LYS A 207 -7.27 -12.28 -14.12
N PHE A 208 -8.38 -12.12 -13.41
CA PHE A 208 -8.47 -12.43 -11.98
C PHE A 208 -8.46 -13.92 -11.62
N GLY A 209 -8.47 -14.81 -12.62
CA GLY A 209 -8.10 -16.21 -12.44
C GLY A 209 -6.62 -16.40 -12.09
N LYS A 210 -5.76 -15.43 -12.42
CA LYS A 210 -4.33 -15.43 -12.04
C LYS A 210 -4.20 -15.02 -10.56
N LYS A 211 -3.49 -15.84 -9.76
CA LYS A 211 -3.29 -15.61 -8.32
C LYS A 211 -2.74 -14.22 -8.00
N ASP A 212 -1.88 -13.71 -8.87
CA ASP A 212 -1.18 -12.43 -8.68
C ASP A 212 -2.11 -11.23 -8.76
N LEU A 213 -3.10 -11.24 -9.66
CA LEU A 213 -4.07 -10.16 -9.78
C LEU A 213 -5.21 -10.31 -8.77
N LYS A 214 -5.48 -11.55 -8.37
CA LYS A 214 -6.48 -11.85 -7.34
C LYS A 214 -6.20 -11.14 -6.02
N ILE A 215 -4.95 -10.77 -5.71
CA ILE A 215 -4.61 -10.04 -4.48
C ILE A 215 -5.38 -8.72 -4.32
N ILE A 216 -5.76 -8.06 -5.43
CA ILE A 216 -6.51 -6.79 -5.46
C ILE A 216 -7.85 -6.89 -4.70
N LEU A 217 -8.47 -8.08 -4.67
CA LEU A 217 -9.74 -8.31 -3.96
C LEU A 217 -9.57 -8.59 -2.46
N TYR A 218 -8.34 -8.71 -1.97
CA TYR A 218 -8.04 -9.19 -0.63
C TYR A 218 -7.14 -8.20 0.12
N PRO A 219 -7.73 -7.28 0.91
CA PRO A 219 -7.00 -6.23 1.61
C PRO A 219 -5.80 -6.74 2.43
N ASN A 220 -6.00 -7.84 3.18
CA ASN A 220 -4.93 -8.46 3.97
C ASN A 220 -3.77 -8.98 3.10
N ARG A 221 -4.04 -9.49 1.90
CA ARG A 221 -2.99 -9.98 1.00
C ARG A 221 -2.19 -8.84 0.38
N ILE A 222 -2.86 -7.74 -0.01
CA ILE A 222 -2.18 -6.54 -0.52
C ILE A 222 -1.25 -5.97 0.55
N ARG A 223 -1.74 -5.83 1.80
CA ARG A 223 -0.92 -5.33 2.91
C ARG A 223 0.25 -6.25 3.23
N HIS A 224 0.03 -7.57 3.23
CA HIS A 224 1.12 -8.54 3.42
C HIS A 224 2.18 -8.41 2.32
N PHE A 225 1.74 -8.33 1.06
CA PHE A 225 2.63 -8.13 -0.08
C PHE A 225 3.41 -6.81 0.02
N ALA A 226 2.79 -5.73 0.47
CA ALA A 226 3.44 -4.45 0.72
C ALA A 226 4.55 -4.54 1.78
N LEU A 227 4.30 -5.21 2.90
CA LEU A 227 5.31 -5.41 3.93
C LEU A 227 6.47 -6.28 3.41
N GLU A 228 6.17 -7.38 2.71
CA GLU A 228 7.21 -8.23 2.10
C GLU A 228 8.10 -7.48 1.11
N VAL A 229 7.50 -6.64 0.25
CA VAL A 229 8.24 -5.84 -0.74
C VAL A 229 9.19 -4.90 -0.04
N MET A 230 8.74 -4.19 1.00
CA MET A 230 9.60 -3.26 1.73
C MET A 230 10.72 -3.96 2.47
N ASP A 231 10.44 -5.08 3.13
CA ASP A 231 11.47 -5.83 3.84
C ASP A 231 12.54 -6.34 2.85
N LYS A 232 12.14 -6.79 1.64
CA LYS A 232 13.09 -7.16 0.57
C LYS A 232 13.91 -5.97 0.05
N MET A 233 13.32 -4.78 -0.07
CA MET A 233 14.04 -3.57 -0.49
C MET A 233 15.08 -3.15 0.56
N LEU A 234 14.69 -3.14 1.84
CA LEU A 234 15.59 -2.80 2.96
C LEU A 234 16.75 -3.79 3.10
N MET A 235 16.53 -5.09 2.86
CA MET A 235 17.62 -6.07 2.87
C MET A 235 18.62 -5.80 1.75
N LYS A 236 18.15 -5.52 0.53
CA LYS A 236 19.03 -5.18 -0.60
C LYS A 236 19.84 -3.90 -0.35
N GLU A 237 19.25 -2.89 0.27
CA GLU A 237 19.95 -1.65 0.63
C GLU A 237 21.09 -1.93 1.61
N LYS A 238 20.84 -2.73 2.65
CA LYS A 238 21.87 -3.13 3.63
C LYS A 238 23.00 -3.92 2.99
N ASP A 239 22.67 -4.89 2.13
CA ASP A 239 23.68 -5.69 1.42
C ASP A 239 24.58 -4.80 0.54
N CYS A 240 23.99 -3.82 -0.16
CA CYS A 240 24.73 -2.84 -0.95
C CYS A 240 25.61 -1.90 -0.09
N GLU A 241 25.13 -1.47 1.08
CA GLU A 241 25.92 -0.66 2.02
C GLU A 241 27.11 -1.44 2.59
N ASP A 242 26.89 -2.70 2.95
CA ASP A 242 27.94 -3.56 3.49
C ASP A 242 29.01 -3.88 2.44
N GLU A 243 28.61 -4.05 1.16
CA GLU A 243 29.54 -4.21 0.05
C GLU A 243 30.38 -2.93 -0.18
N LYS A 244 29.77 -1.73 -0.08
CA LYS A 244 30.50 -0.46 -0.17
C LYS A 244 31.53 -0.32 0.96
N LYS A 245 31.15 -0.62 2.21
CA LYS A 245 32.06 -0.57 3.37
C LYS A 245 33.21 -1.56 3.23
N ARG A 246 32.99 -2.75 2.66
CA ARG A 246 34.06 -3.73 2.37
C ARG A 246 35.06 -3.18 1.36
N LYS A 247 34.58 -2.64 0.24
CA LYS A 247 35.42 -2.03 -0.80
C LYS A 247 36.21 -0.82 -0.30
N GLU A 248 35.64 -0.01 0.59
CA GLU A 248 36.35 1.11 1.22
C GLU A 248 37.47 0.64 2.14
N LYS A 249 37.23 -0.37 2.98
CA LYS A 249 38.25 -0.98 3.85
C LYS A 249 39.36 -1.66 3.06
N GLU A 250 39.04 -2.30 1.93
CA GLU A 250 40.05 -2.90 1.04
C GLU A 250 40.95 -1.82 0.43
N LYS A 251 40.38 -0.72 -0.08
CA LYS A 251 41.16 0.41 -0.61
C LYS A 251 42.02 1.09 0.45
N GLU A 252 41.53 1.18 1.68
CA GLU A 252 42.31 1.74 2.80
C GLU A 252 43.50 0.85 3.16
N LYS A 253 43.31 -0.48 3.17
CA LYS A 253 44.39 -1.44 3.36
C LYS A 253 45.43 -1.38 2.24
N GLU A 254 45.01 -1.33 0.98
CA GLU A 254 45.91 -1.20 -0.17
C GLU A 254 46.75 0.09 -0.09
N LYS A 255 46.15 1.21 0.32
CA LYS A 255 46.88 2.48 0.52
C LYS A 255 47.95 2.36 1.61
N ILE A 256 47.62 1.77 2.76
CA ILE A 256 48.55 1.56 3.86
C ILE A 256 49.72 0.65 3.42
N GLU A 257 49.43 -0.41 2.65
CA GLU A 257 50.44 -1.32 2.13
C GLU A 257 51.39 -0.59 1.16
N ILE A 258 50.86 0.21 0.22
CA ILE A 258 51.66 1.02 -0.71
C ILE A 258 52.55 2.05 0.03
N GLU A 259 52.03 2.69 1.08
CA GLU A 259 52.80 3.64 1.89
C GLU A 259 53.93 2.94 2.66
N SER A 260 53.67 1.76 3.21
CA SER A 260 54.68 0.97 3.95
C SER A 260 55.83 0.45 3.08
N VAL A 261 55.56 0.11 1.81
CA VAL A 261 56.60 -0.35 0.87
C VAL A 261 57.48 0.80 0.38
N ASN A 262 56.96 2.03 0.35
CA ASN A 262 57.72 3.21 -0.07
C ASN A 262 58.59 3.83 1.04
N SER A 263 58.31 3.54 2.32
CA SER A 263 59.12 4.05 3.45
C SER A 263 60.45 3.32 3.65
N ASP A 264 60.67 2.17 3.00
CA ASP A 264 61.90 1.37 3.11
C ASP A 264 62.93 1.65 2.02
N LYS A 265 62.74 2.69 1.19
CA LYS A 265 63.81 3.14 0.28
C LYS A 265 64.88 3.90 1.07
N PRO A 266 66.15 3.45 1.07
CA PRO A 266 67.23 4.16 1.75
C PRO A 266 67.35 5.56 1.15
N THR A 267 67.24 6.58 1.98
CA THR A 267 67.76 7.92 1.68
C THR A 267 69.26 7.77 1.46
N THR A 268 69.66 7.68 0.19
CA THR A 268 71.04 7.98 -0.20
C THR A 268 71.23 9.47 0.01
N ASP A 269 71.98 9.81 1.07
CA ASP A 269 72.53 11.14 1.29
C ASP A 269 73.25 11.60 0.03
N ASN A 270 72.75 12.66 -0.58
CA ASN A 270 73.49 13.49 -1.52
C ASN A 270 73.27 14.94 -1.09
N ASP A 271 74.22 15.40 -0.27
CA ASP A 271 74.64 16.78 -0.25
C ASP A 271 75.09 17.17 -1.66
N GLU A 272 74.52 18.22 -2.23
CA GLU A 272 75.22 19.33 -2.90
C GLU A 272 74.22 20.27 -3.60
N GLU A 273 74.16 21.47 -3.04
CA GLU A 273 74.29 22.77 -3.70
C GLU A 273 73.37 23.28 -4.86
N GLU A 274 73.23 24.61 -4.78
CA GLU A 274 72.92 25.59 -5.84
C GLU A 274 71.47 25.93 -6.24
N ASN A 275 71.03 27.08 -5.70
CA ASN A 275 70.74 28.30 -6.47
C ASN A 275 70.19 28.14 -7.90
N LYS A 276 68.95 28.58 -8.14
CA LYS A 276 68.63 29.73 -9.02
C LYS A 276 67.13 30.02 -9.13
N LYS A 277 66.85 31.33 -9.03
CA LYS A 277 65.80 32.13 -9.68
C LYS A 277 65.10 31.45 -10.87
N ASP A 278 63.77 31.55 -10.99
CA ASP A 278 63.09 32.60 -11.79
C ASP A 278 61.55 32.40 -11.89
N LYS A 279 60.85 33.53 -11.79
CA LYS A 279 59.70 34.00 -12.60
C LYS A 279 58.44 33.15 -12.85
N LYS A 280 57.31 33.81 -12.52
CA LYS A 280 56.10 34.05 -13.34
C LYS A 280 55.51 32.85 -14.12
N ASN A 281 54.23 32.53 -13.85
CA ASN A 281 53.14 33.15 -14.61
C ASN A 281 51.74 32.79 -14.09
N ASN A 282 50.95 33.85 -13.92
CA ASN A 282 49.50 33.85 -14.11
C ASN A 282 49.09 33.09 -15.37
N ARG A 283 48.02 32.28 -15.30
CA ARG A 283 46.89 32.42 -16.24
C ARG A 283 45.64 31.70 -15.75
N ARG A 284 44.68 32.53 -15.35
CA ARG A 284 43.23 32.32 -15.47
C ARG A 284 42.88 31.63 -16.80
N THR A 285 41.93 30.71 -16.77
CA THR A 285 40.97 30.56 -17.87
C THR A 285 39.61 30.12 -17.32
N ARG A 286 38.71 31.09 -17.22
CA ARG A 286 37.26 30.92 -17.29
C ARG A 286 36.87 30.68 -18.76
N ARG A 287 35.93 29.77 -18.99
CA ARG A 287 34.96 29.68 -20.12
C ARG A 287 34.19 28.37 -19.92
N LYS A 288 32.89 28.26 -20.15
CA LYS A 288 31.82 29.20 -20.43
C LYS A 288 30.53 28.45 -20.10
#